data_AF-A0A6G0L939-F1
#
_entry.id   AF-A0A6G0L939-F1
#
_cell.length_a   1.000
_cell.length_b   1.000
_cell.length_c   1.000
_cell.angle_alpha   90.00
_cell.angle_beta   90.00
_cell.angle_gamma   90.00
#
_symmetry.space_group_name_H-M   'P 1'
#
loop_
_entity.id
_entity.type
_entity.pdbx_description
1 polymer ?
#
loop_
_entity_poly.entity_id
_entity_poly.type
_entity_poly.pdbx_seq_one_letter_code
_entity_poly.pdbx_strand_id
1 'polypeptide(L)'
;MIILSDQVLRNPLELRMLPGVRLIIEVKQKVELRSISQAVSELIALDIMAVEPVMALLTDFKTYWQFFWVADPTDNEGIIESVTICDPSEAFAVIRTLLDLSPSAGVGAEIDLPCFQEPIKRLKISGVLASNGEGGGTSIRESIERY
;
A
#
# COMPACT_ATOMS: atom_id res chain seq x y z
N MET A 1 6.15 7.54 -7.98
CA MET A 1 5.01 7.97 -8.83
C MET A 1 3.69 7.75 -8.10
N ILE A 2 2.73 8.65 -8.28
CA ILE A 2 1.39 8.63 -7.65
C ILE A 2 0.36 8.21 -8.70
N ILE A 3 -0.60 7.37 -8.31
CA ILE A 3 -1.77 7.10 -9.14
C ILE A 3 -3.06 7.41 -8.36
N LEU A 4 -4.02 8.03 -9.05
CA LEU A 4 -5.40 8.13 -8.59
C LEU A 4 -6.14 6.84 -8.96
N SER A 5 -6.73 6.17 -7.98
CA SER A 5 -7.47 4.91 -8.13
C SER A 5 -8.44 4.87 -9.33
N ASP A 6 -9.23 5.93 -9.52
CA ASP A 6 -10.20 6.06 -10.61
C ASP A 6 -9.57 6.01 -12.01
N GLN A 7 -8.28 6.35 -12.14
CA GLN A 7 -7.55 6.28 -13.42
C GLN A 7 -7.13 4.84 -13.73
N VAL A 8 -6.76 4.06 -12.70
CA VAL A 8 -6.41 2.64 -12.83
C VAL A 8 -7.57 1.83 -13.38
N LEU A 9 -8.77 2.05 -12.84
CA LEU A 9 -9.97 1.31 -13.24
C LEU A 9 -10.42 1.64 -14.67
N ARG A 10 -10.14 2.85 -15.15
CA ARG A 10 -10.51 3.28 -16.50
C ARG A 10 -9.50 2.85 -17.56
N ASN A 11 -8.23 2.62 -17.19
CA ASN A 11 -7.18 2.28 -18.14
C ASN A 11 -6.21 1.20 -17.59
N PRO A 12 -6.59 -0.08 -17.60
CA PRO A 12 -5.78 -1.17 -17.03
C PRO A 12 -4.41 -1.35 -17.68
N LEU A 13 -4.27 -0.93 -18.95
CA LEU A 13 -2.99 -0.96 -19.68
C LEU A 13 -2.01 0.10 -19.17
N GLU A 14 -2.48 1.20 -18.59
CA GLU A 14 -1.62 2.24 -18.04
C GLU A 14 -0.85 1.75 -16.81
N LEU A 15 -1.41 0.84 -15.99
CA LEU A 15 -0.67 0.24 -14.87
C LEU A 15 0.65 -0.44 -15.31
N ARG A 16 0.65 -1.12 -16.47
CA ARG A 16 1.87 -1.72 -17.03
C ARG A 16 2.86 -0.68 -17.53
N MET A 17 2.40 0.53 -17.83
CA MET A 17 3.20 1.67 -18.23
C MET A 17 3.68 2.53 -17.06
N LEU A 18 3.37 2.14 -15.83
CA LEU A 18 3.67 2.90 -14.63
C LEU A 18 4.71 2.17 -13.76
N PRO A 19 5.97 1.98 -14.22
CA PRO A 19 7.03 1.46 -13.37
C PRO A 19 7.33 2.46 -12.24
N GLY A 20 7.32 2.00 -10.97
CA GLY A 20 7.65 2.82 -9.81
C GLY A 20 6.48 3.52 -9.11
N VAL A 21 5.27 2.94 -9.19
CA VAL A 21 4.15 3.32 -8.32
C VAL A 21 4.53 3.02 -6.87
N ARG A 22 4.36 4.00 -6.00
CA ARG A 22 4.60 3.86 -4.55
C ARG A 22 3.42 4.30 -3.70
N LEU A 23 2.50 5.06 -4.29
CA LEU A 23 1.34 5.59 -3.62
C LEU A 23 0.13 5.54 -4.56
N ILE A 24 -0.93 4.88 -4.11
CA ILE A 24 -2.27 5.04 -4.66
C ILE A 24 -3.06 5.99 -3.76
N ILE A 25 -3.81 6.91 -4.37
CA ILE A 25 -4.66 7.85 -3.63
C ILE A 25 -6.11 7.59 -4.03
N GLU A 26 -6.89 7.20 -3.03
CA GLU A 26 -8.34 7.07 -3.08
C GLU A 26 -8.98 8.32 -2.48
N VAL A 27 -9.67 9.09 -3.33
CA VAL A 27 -10.30 10.35 -2.93
C VAL A 27 -11.80 10.17 -2.82
N LYS A 28 -12.37 10.50 -1.65
CA LYS A 28 -13.82 10.46 -1.43
C LYS A 28 -14.36 11.84 -1.07
N GLN A 29 -15.55 12.17 -1.54
CA GLN A 29 -16.24 13.38 -1.07
C GLN A 29 -16.56 13.31 0.43
N LYS A 30 -16.88 12.11 0.91
CA LYS A 30 -17.06 11.76 2.32
C LYS A 30 -16.54 10.35 2.52
N VAL A 31 -15.66 10.16 3.51
CA VAL A 31 -15.15 8.84 3.86
C VAL A 31 -16.20 8.08 4.66
N GLU A 32 -16.47 6.84 4.25
CA GLU A 32 -17.39 5.92 4.91
C GLU A 32 -16.65 4.62 5.24
N LEU A 33 -17.23 3.77 6.09
CA LEU A 33 -16.60 2.50 6.48
C LEU A 33 -16.24 1.63 5.26
N ARG A 34 -17.11 1.60 4.25
CA ARG A 34 -16.87 0.89 2.98
C ARG A 34 -15.68 1.44 2.19
N SER A 35 -15.34 2.71 2.36
CA SER A 35 -14.20 3.34 1.71
C SER A 35 -12.88 2.75 2.21
N ILE A 36 -12.81 2.34 3.47
CA ILE A 36 -11.64 1.66 4.05
C ILE A 36 -11.45 0.30 3.36
N SER A 37 -12.49 -0.52 3.30
CA SER A 37 -12.42 -1.83 2.64
C SER A 37 -12.03 -1.71 1.17
N GLN A 38 -12.51 -0.67 0.47
CA GLN A 38 -12.13 -0.40 -0.91
C GLN A 38 -10.64 -0.02 -1.01
N ALA A 39 -10.16 0.94 -0.21
CA ALA A 39 -8.76 1.37 -0.23
C ALA A 39 -7.78 0.22 0.09
N VAL A 40 -8.15 -0.65 1.04
CA VAL A 40 -7.39 -1.86 1.36
C VAL A 40 -7.39 -2.87 0.19
N SER A 41 -8.53 -3.06 -0.47
CA SER A 41 -8.60 -3.96 -1.64
C SER A 41 -7.74 -3.46 -2.80
N GLU A 42 -7.74 -2.15 -3.03
CA GLU A 42 -6.92 -1.50 -4.05
C GLU A 42 -5.43 -1.58 -3.71
N LEU A 43 -5.06 -1.39 -2.43
CA LEU A 43 -3.69 -1.63 -1.95
C LEU A 43 -3.23 -3.05 -2.28
N ILE A 44 -4.03 -4.06 -1.94
CA ILE A 44 -3.68 -5.47 -2.18
C ILE A 44 -3.52 -5.74 -3.67
N ALA A 45 -4.50 -5.31 -4.49
CA ALA A 45 -4.46 -5.53 -5.93
C ALA A 45 -3.23 -4.87 -6.57
N LEU A 46 -2.96 -3.62 -6.20
CA LEU A 46 -1.84 -2.88 -6.76
C LEU A 46 -0.50 -3.39 -6.26
N ASP A 47 -0.39 -3.82 -5.00
CA ASP A 47 0.82 -4.44 -4.49
C ASP A 47 1.13 -5.75 -5.22
N ILE A 48 0.13 -6.54 -5.62
CA ILE A 48 0.36 -7.73 -6.46
C ILE A 48 0.92 -7.35 -7.85
N MET A 49 0.47 -6.22 -8.42
CA MET A 49 0.83 -5.82 -9.78
C MET A 49 2.13 -5.01 -9.87
N ALA A 50 2.44 -4.21 -8.86
CA ALA A 50 3.59 -3.33 -8.83
C ALA A 50 4.88 -4.08 -8.45
N VAL A 51 6.01 -3.66 -9.01
CA VAL A 51 7.32 -4.23 -8.69
C VAL A 51 7.74 -3.88 -7.25
N GLU A 52 7.52 -2.63 -6.84
CA GLU A 52 7.89 -2.11 -5.51
C GLU A 52 6.72 -2.20 -4.52
N PRO A 53 6.97 -2.16 -3.20
CA PRO A 53 5.92 -2.03 -2.20
C PRO A 53 5.16 -0.71 -2.35
N VAL A 54 3.84 -0.79 -2.20
CA VAL A 54 2.91 0.33 -2.40
C VAL A 54 2.28 0.73 -1.07
N MET A 55 1.99 2.03 -0.91
CA MET A 55 1.08 2.55 0.11
C MET A 55 -0.22 3.00 -0.54
N ALA A 56 -1.31 2.94 0.22
CA ALA A 56 -2.57 3.59 -0.14
C ALA A 56 -2.83 4.79 0.78
N LEU A 57 -3.41 5.84 0.22
CA LEU A 57 -3.94 6.99 0.95
C LEU A 57 -5.44 7.10 0.67
N LEU A 58 -6.27 6.98 1.71
CA LEU A 58 -7.68 7.32 1.67
C LEU A 58 -7.88 8.73 2.22
N THR A 59 -8.48 9.62 1.44
CA THR A 59 -8.64 11.02 1.87
C THR A 59 -9.90 11.70 1.33
N ASP A 60 -10.38 12.69 2.07
CA ASP A 60 -11.38 13.67 1.60
C ASP A 60 -10.76 15.04 1.25
N PHE A 61 -9.42 15.13 1.31
CA PHE A 61 -8.61 16.35 1.21
C PHE A 61 -9.01 17.48 2.17
N LYS A 62 -9.71 17.14 3.25
CA LYS A 62 -10.12 18.08 4.29
C LYS A 62 -9.62 17.60 5.63
N THR A 63 -10.32 16.63 6.21
CA THR A 63 -10.15 16.21 7.60
C THR A 63 -9.70 14.77 7.74
N TYR A 64 -9.72 14.00 6.64
CA TYR A 64 -9.41 12.59 6.67
C TYR A 64 -8.20 12.29 5.79
N TRP A 65 -7.16 11.73 6.39
CA TRP A 65 -5.93 11.31 5.72
C TRP A 65 -5.46 10.01 6.37
N GLN A 66 -5.88 8.87 5.81
CA GLN A 66 -5.47 7.57 6.32
C GLN A 66 -4.53 6.88 5.33
N PHE A 67 -3.33 6.58 5.78
CA PHE A 67 -2.34 5.81 5.04
C PHE A 67 -2.43 4.34 5.42
N PHE A 68 -2.24 3.44 4.45
CA PHE A 68 -2.22 1.99 4.63
C PHE A 68 -1.02 1.38 3.92
N TRP A 69 -0.38 0.40 4.55
CA TRP A 69 0.73 -0.36 3.96
C TRP A 69 0.72 -1.81 4.39
N VAL A 70 1.41 -2.66 3.63
CA VAL A 70 1.74 -4.02 4.03
C VAL A 70 2.96 -3.95 4.96
N ALA A 71 2.76 -4.28 6.23
CA ALA A 71 3.78 -4.25 7.27
C ALA A 71 4.49 -5.60 7.43
N ASP A 72 5.52 -5.62 8.28
CA ASP A 72 6.16 -6.87 8.70
C ASP A 72 5.27 -7.61 9.71
N PRO A 73 4.90 -8.88 9.46
CA PRO A 73 4.05 -9.64 10.39
C PRO A 73 4.67 -9.86 11.78
N THR A 74 5.96 -9.58 11.95
CA THR A 74 6.63 -9.68 13.26
C THR A 74 6.30 -8.53 14.22
N ASP A 75 5.72 -7.42 13.74
CA ASP A 75 5.50 -6.19 14.54
C ASP A 75 4.11 -6.02 15.19
N ASN A 76 3.18 -6.99 15.04
CA ASN A 76 1.89 -7.22 15.75
C ASN A 76 0.73 -7.55 14.78
N GLU A 77 -0.39 -8.02 15.33
CA GLU A 77 -1.53 -8.64 14.62
C GLU A 77 -2.03 -7.88 13.37
N GLY A 78 -1.66 -8.39 12.19
CA GLY A 78 -2.22 -7.99 10.91
C GLY A 78 -1.13 -7.63 9.90
N ILE A 79 -1.27 -8.13 8.67
CA ILE A 79 -0.31 -7.88 7.58
C ILE A 79 -0.47 -6.44 7.02
N ILE A 80 -1.60 -5.78 7.30
CA ILE A 80 -1.90 -4.43 6.81
C ILE A 80 -2.03 -3.48 8.00
N GLU A 81 -1.14 -2.50 8.05
CA GLU A 81 -1.18 -1.44 9.04
C GLU A 81 -1.74 -0.15 8.45
N SER A 82 -2.14 0.76 9.34
CA SER A 82 -2.61 2.07 8.94
C SER A 82 -2.31 3.15 9.98
N VAL A 83 -2.19 4.39 9.52
CA VAL A 83 -2.15 5.57 10.39
C VAL A 83 -3.12 6.63 9.87
N THR A 84 -3.80 7.31 10.78
CA THR A 84 -4.60 8.49 10.45
C THR A 84 -3.83 9.75 10.85
N ILE A 85 -3.62 10.65 9.90
CA ILE A 85 -2.96 11.94 10.11
C ILE A 85 -4.03 13.03 10.09
N CYS A 86 -4.06 13.85 11.15
CA CYS A 86 -5.06 14.91 11.30
C CYS A 86 -4.62 16.25 10.69
N ASP A 87 -3.31 16.47 10.53
CA ASP A 87 -2.76 17.68 9.88
C ASP A 87 -2.48 17.41 8.39
N PRO A 88 -3.18 18.09 7.46
CA PRO A 88 -2.90 17.99 6.03
C PRO A 88 -1.43 18.26 5.68
N SER A 89 -0.76 19.17 6.39
CA SER A 89 0.64 19.55 6.15
C SER A 89 1.59 18.38 6.40
N GLU A 90 1.32 17.60 7.45
CA GLU A 90 2.05 16.37 7.77
C GLU A 90 1.75 15.28 6.74
N ALA A 91 0.49 15.11 6.34
CA ALA A 91 0.12 14.17 5.29
C ALA A 91 0.82 14.49 3.95
N PHE A 92 0.89 15.76 3.56
CA PHE A 92 1.66 16.19 2.39
C PHE A 92 3.17 15.96 2.55
N ALA A 93 3.73 16.10 3.75
CA ALA A 93 5.13 15.81 4.01
C ALA A 93 5.44 14.31 3.83
N VAL A 94 4.55 13.43 4.26
CA VAL A 94 4.62 11.99 3.98
C VAL A 94 4.60 11.75 2.47
N ILE A 95 3.63 12.32 1.74
CA ILE A 95 3.55 12.16 0.28
C ILE A 95 4.84 12.59 -0.42
N ARG A 96 5.43 13.74 -0.04
CA ARG A 96 6.72 14.20 -0.59
C ARG A 96 7.84 13.20 -0.33
N THR A 97 7.96 12.75 0.91
CA THR A 97 8.99 11.76 1.31
C THR A 97 8.88 10.50 0.45
N LEU A 98 7.66 10.01 0.19
CA LEU A 98 7.43 8.84 -0.66
C LEU A 98 7.77 9.05 -2.13
N LEU A 99 7.58 10.27 -2.64
CA LEU A 99 7.96 10.61 -4.00
C LEU A 99 9.49 10.66 -4.18
N ASP A 100 10.20 11.09 -3.14
CA ASP A 100 11.65 11.24 -3.14
C ASP A 100 12.42 9.92 -2.89
N LEU A 101 11.72 8.86 -2.45
CA LEU A 101 12.32 7.54 -2.27
C LEU A 101 12.89 7.00 -3.60
N SER A 102 14.15 6.55 -3.54
CA SER A 102 14.83 5.90 -4.66
C SER A 102 14.19 4.52 -4.99
N PRO A 103 14.12 4.10 -6.27
CA PRO A 103 13.60 2.79 -6.67
C PRO A 103 14.27 1.62 -5.96
N SER A 104 15.56 1.73 -5.65
CA SER A 104 16.34 0.65 -5.01
C SER A 104 16.18 0.53 -3.49
N ALA A 105 15.44 1.43 -2.84
CA ALA A 105 15.27 1.44 -1.37
C ALA A 105 14.03 0.65 -0.90
N GLY A 106 13.47 -0.21 -1.75
CA GLY A 106 12.02 -0.44 -1.74
C GLY A 106 11.50 -1.57 -0.85
N VAL A 107 12.21 -2.68 -0.69
CA VAL A 107 11.66 -3.88 -0.03
C VAL A 107 12.38 -4.15 1.30
N GLY A 108 11.65 -4.04 2.41
CA GLY A 108 12.15 -4.37 3.75
C GLY A 108 13.13 -3.36 4.36
N ALA A 109 13.46 -2.28 3.64
CA ALA A 109 14.20 -1.17 4.21
C ALA A 109 13.29 -0.34 5.14
N GLU A 110 13.87 0.11 6.25
CA GLU A 110 13.24 1.08 7.15
C GLU A 110 13.15 2.44 6.46
N ILE A 111 11.98 3.05 6.58
CA ILE A 111 11.70 4.36 6.00
C ILE A 111 11.23 5.28 7.12
N ASP A 112 11.94 6.38 7.28
CA ASP A 112 11.54 7.48 8.15
C ASP A 112 10.44 8.29 7.45
N LEU A 113 9.21 8.18 7.97
CA LEU A 113 8.11 9.03 7.54
C LEU A 113 7.92 10.18 8.54
N PRO A 114 7.76 11.43 8.05
CA PRO A 114 7.43 12.55 8.93
C PRO A 114 6.20 12.22 9.76
N CYS A 115 6.17 12.62 11.03
CA CYS A 115 5.11 12.39 12.03
C CYS A 115 4.91 10.94 12.51
N PHE A 116 5.70 9.98 12.02
CA PHE A 116 5.76 8.62 12.58
C PHE A 116 6.80 8.58 13.71
N GLN A 117 6.48 7.90 14.81
CA GLN A 117 7.39 7.82 15.96
C GLN A 117 8.58 6.90 15.70
N GLU A 118 8.36 5.85 14.91
CA GLU A 118 9.36 4.85 14.56
C GLU A 118 9.42 4.68 13.05
N PRO A 119 10.59 4.33 12.49
CA PRO A 119 10.71 3.99 11.08
C PRO A 119 9.78 2.83 10.72
N ILE A 120 9.17 2.86 9.55
CA ILE A 120 8.30 1.78 9.10
C ILE A 120 8.99 0.88 8.08
N LYS A 121 8.66 -0.41 8.09
CA LYS A 121 9.01 -1.34 7.02
C LYS A 121 7.81 -1.59 6.13
N ARG A 122 8.05 -1.53 4.82
CA ARG A 122 7.05 -1.83 3.79
C ARG A 122 7.45 -3.10 3.06
N LEU A 123 6.54 -4.06 3.04
CA LEU A 123 6.75 -5.34 2.41
C LEU A 123 5.87 -5.52 1.17
N LYS A 124 6.23 -6.51 0.35
CA LYS A 124 5.34 -7.06 -0.68
C LYS A 124 4.48 -8.13 -0.05
N ILE A 125 3.19 -8.14 -0.39
CA ILE A 125 2.28 -9.20 0.04
C ILE A 125 2.73 -10.57 -0.46
N SER A 126 3.34 -10.66 -1.64
CA SER A 126 3.91 -11.90 -2.18
C SER A 126 5.06 -12.44 -1.33
N GLY A 127 5.89 -11.57 -0.77
CA GLY A 127 6.98 -11.96 0.14
C GLY A 127 6.45 -12.51 1.46
N VAL A 128 5.46 -11.82 2.05
CA VAL A 128 4.80 -12.25 3.30
C VAL A 128 4.06 -13.57 3.13
N LEU A 129 3.39 -13.78 1.99
CA LEU A 129 2.70 -15.04 1.71
C LEU A 129 3.66 -16.21 1.47
N ALA A 130 4.85 -15.95 0.90
CA ALA A 130 5.86 -16.97 0.68
C ALA A 130 6.52 -17.44 1.99
N SER A 131 6.78 -16.54 2.94
CA SER A 131 7.39 -16.89 4.24
C SER A 131 6.49 -17.78 5.10
N ASN A 132 5.17 -17.68 4.94
CA ASN A 132 4.21 -18.52 5.66
C ASN A 132 4.04 -19.93 5.04
N GLY A 133 4.73 -20.21 3.92
CA GLY A 133 4.56 -21.41 3.11
C GLY A 133 5.60 -22.52 3.29
N GLU A 134 6.63 -22.35 4.14
CA GLU A 134 7.66 -23.40 4.34
C GLU A 134 7.16 -24.63 5.14
N GLY A 135 5.86 -24.67 5.49
CA GLY A 135 5.19 -25.83 6.07
C GLY A 135 4.35 -26.61 5.07
N GLY A 136 5.00 -27.39 4.17
CA GLY A 136 4.48 -28.64 3.59
C GLY A 136 3.00 -28.73 3.14
N GLY A 137 2.40 -27.67 2.60
CA GLY A 137 1.02 -27.66 2.15
C GLY A 137 0.90 -27.03 0.77
N THR A 138 0.15 -27.68 -0.12
CA THR A 138 -0.13 -27.24 -1.51
C THR A 138 -0.44 -25.75 -1.55
N SER A 139 0.38 -24.98 -2.26
CA SER A 139 0.30 -23.52 -2.20
C SER A 139 -1.07 -23.01 -2.69
N ILE A 140 -1.49 -21.83 -2.24
CA ILE A 140 -2.74 -21.18 -2.67
C ILE A 140 -2.82 -21.13 -4.21
N ARG A 141 -1.68 -20.98 -4.88
CA ARG A 141 -1.58 -21.04 -6.34
C ARG A 141 -2.03 -22.39 -6.92
N GLU A 142 -1.60 -23.50 -6.33
CA GLU A 142 -2.01 -24.85 -6.78
C GLU A 142 -3.49 -25.12 -6.51
N SER A 143 -4.07 -24.48 -5.50
CA SER A 143 -5.50 -24.59 -5.21
C SER A 143 -6.37 -23.80 -6.21
N ILE A 144 -5.84 -22.71 -6.77
CA ILE A 144 -6.52 -21.90 -7.78
C ILE A 144 -6.42 -22.54 -9.18
N GLU A 145 -5.30 -23.17 -9.52
CA GLU A 145 -5.09 -23.84 -10.82
C GLU A 145 -5.86 -25.17 -10.99
N ARG A 146 -6.55 -25.65 -9.94
CA ARG A 146 -7.39 -26.88 -9.96
C ARG A 146 -8.86 -26.64 -10.31
N TYR A 147 -9.29 -25.38 -10.48
CA TYR A 147 -10.65 -25.00 -10.87
C TYR A 147 -10.62 -24.25 -12.20
#